data_AF-A0A8H6SXF2-F1
#
_entry.id   AF-A0A8H6SXF2-F1
#
_cell.length_a   1.000
_cell.length_b   1.000
_cell.length_c   1.000
_cell.angle_alpha   90.00
_cell.angle_beta   90.00
_cell.angle_gamma   90.00
#
_symmetry.space_group_name_H-M   'P 1'
#
loop_
_entity.id
_entity.type
_entity.pdbx_description
1 polymer ?
#
loop_
_entity_poly.entity_id
_entity_poly.type
_entity_poly.pdbx_seq_one_letter_code
_entity_poly.pdbx_strand_id
1 'polypeptide(L)'
;MSRQVHFSNNVYYTSAQSPSPSVASFASYCPPSPVPTACLDPLLTPQLCAALTFHITDSPCPAKPSALRAPATTPSVAKLEVTHPGLAYFGWKILVTAADGHCVRIDEVLKGIYTSLRQGVDSETFHSLRSHQAANVTKAFQTRSRNRDGEANKGLKRVDLVTSVPIDTTGNNYRTRFAGLVPVLSKSQPSVPLYELKLI
;
A
#
# COMPACT_ATOMS: atom_id res chain seq x y z
N MET A 1 -22.90 68.93 0.88
CA MET A 1 -21.56 69.54 0.99
C MET A 1 -20.57 68.58 0.33
N SER A 2 -20.21 68.81 -0.93
CA SER A 2 -19.34 67.92 -1.71
C SER A 2 -17.93 68.49 -1.76
N ARG A 3 -16.93 67.68 -1.38
CA ARG A 3 -15.50 68.01 -1.49
C ARG A 3 -14.99 67.52 -2.84
N GLN A 4 -14.43 68.44 -3.61
CA GLN A 4 -13.75 68.19 -4.87
C GLN A 4 -12.25 68.04 -4.59
N VAL A 5 -11.63 66.96 -5.08
CA VAL A 5 -10.19 66.69 -4.91
C VAL A 5 -9.53 66.79 -6.27
N HIS A 6 -8.60 67.74 -6.41
CA HIS A 6 -7.74 67.89 -7.58
C HIS A 6 -6.47 67.06 -7.38
N PHE A 7 -6.08 66.29 -8.40
CA PHE A 7 -4.78 65.64 -8.47
C PHE A 7 -3.98 66.25 -9.62
N SER A 8 -2.77 66.73 -9.30
CA SER A 8 -1.81 67.27 -10.26
C SER A 8 -0.88 66.15 -10.74
N ASN A 9 -0.83 65.92 -12.05
CA ASN A 9 0.11 65.02 -12.69
C ASN A 9 1.45 65.74 -12.92
N ASN A 10 2.50 65.35 -12.19
CA ASN A 10 3.88 65.60 -12.59
C ASN A 10 4.52 64.28 -13.00
N VAL A 11 4.67 64.10 -14.31
CA VAL A 11 5.38 62.98 -14.93
C VAL A 11 6.85 63.37 -15.08
N TYR A 12 7.72 62.77 -14.28
CA TYR A 12 9.16 62.83 -14.49
C TYR A 12 9.56 61.66 -15.39
N TYR A 13 10.09 61.97 -16.58
CA TYR A 13 10.74 60.98 -17.45
C TYR A 13 12.14 60.69 -16.90
N THR A 14 12.29 59.56 -16.21
CA THR A 14 13.59 59.00 -15.87
C THR A 14 14.07 58.13 -17.02
N SER A 15 15.18 58.53 -17.62
CA SER A 15 15.91 57.85 -18.69
C SER A 15 16.25 56.41 -18.29
N ALA A 16 15.73 55.45 -19.05
CA ALA A 16 16.03 54.03 -18.86
C ALA A 16 17.50 53.74 -19.26
N GLN A 17 18.31 53.34 -18.28
CA GLN A 17 19.61 52.73 -18.50
C GLN A 17 19.43 51.33 -19.09
N SER A 18 20.17 51.07 -20.17
CA SER A 18 20.22 49.78 -20.85
C SER A 18 20.73 48.69 -19.90
N PRO A 19 19.99 47.58 -19.70
CA PRO A 19 20.49 46.47 -18.91
C PRO A 19 21.56 45.71 -19.69
N SER A 20 22.73 45.54 -19.09
CA SER A 20 23.78 44.63 -19.56
C SER A 20 23.24 43.19 -19.67
N PRO A 21 23.71 42.39 -20.64
CA PRO A 21 23.31 40.99 -20.77
C PRO A 21 23.88 40.18 -19.61
N SER A 22 23.08 39.97 -18.57
CA SER A 22 23.36 38.99 -17.53
C SER A 22 23.38 37.61 -18.17
N VAL A 23 24.56 36.99 -18.18
CA VAL A 23 24.77 35.60 -18.57
C VAL A 23 23.84 34.75 -17.71
N ALA A 24 22.84 34.13 -18.33
CA ALA A 24 21.92 33.23 -17.66
C ALA A 24 22.72 32.06 -17.08
N SER A 25 22.95 32.06 -15.77
CA SER A 25 23.38 30.86 -15.07
C SER A 25 22.29 29.82 -15.26
N PHE A 26 22.56 28.84 -16.12
CA PHE A 26 21.74 27.65 -16.26
C PHE A 26 21.53 27.08 -14.86
N ALA A 27 20.27 26.95 -14.45
CA ALA A 27 19.93 26.31 -13.20
C ALA A 27 20.60 24.93 -13.21
N SER A 28 21.60 24.78 -12.35
CA SER A 28 22.26 23.50 -12.12
C SER A 28 21.18 22.55 -11.68
N TYR A 29 20.72 21.70 -12.60
CA TYR A 29 19.80 20.62 -12.31
C TYR A 29 20.52 19.67 -11.35
N CYS A 30 20.34 19.90 -10.05
CA CYS A 30 20.62 18.86 -9.07
C CYS A 30 19.62 17.74 -9.36
N PRO A 31 20.06 16.55 -9.81
CA PRO A 31 19.15 15.43 -9.92
C PRO A 31 18.51 15.20 -8.55
N PRO A 32 17.20 14.91 -8.48
CA PRO A 32 16.55 14.61 -7.21
C PRO A 32 17.32 13.46 -6.55
N SER A 33 17.81 13.70 -5.33
CA SER A 33 18.50 12.67 -4.56
C SER A 33 17.57 11.46 -4.45
N PRO A 34 18.06 10.24 -4.75
CA PRO A 34 17.22 9.05 -4.74
C PRO A 34 16.60 8.91 -3.35
N VAL A 35 15.27 8.94 -3.29
CA VAL A 35 14.52 8.76 -2.04
C VAL A 35 14.91 7.39 -1.49
N PRO A 36 15.41 7.28 -0.24
CA PRO A 36 15.79 6.00 0.34
C PRO A 36 14.58 5.08 0.29
N THR A 37 14.71 3.98 -0.46
CA THR A 37 13.66 2.98 -0.57
C THR A 37 13.67 2.17 0.72
N ALA A 38 12.60 2.22 1.50
CA ALA A 38 12.53 1.39 2.70
C ALA A 38 12.46 -0.09 2.32
N CYS A 39 13.33 -0.88 2.92
CA CYS A 39 13.35 -2.32 2.82
C CYS A 39 12.50 -2.91 3.93
N LEU A 40 11.75 -3.96 3.62
CA LEU A 40 10.97 -4.70 4.61
C LEU A 40 11.82 -5.71 5.35
N ASP A 41 11.47 -5.95 6.61
CA ASP A 41 12.09 -7.03 7.36
C ASP A 41 11.83 -8.40 6.68
N PRO A 42 12.83 -9.30 6.62
CA PRO A 42 12.66 -10.63 6.04
C PRO A 42 11.51 -11.46 6.64
N LEU A 43 11.14 -11.23 7.90
CA LEU A 43 9.99 -11.90 8.55
C LEU A 43 8.64 -11.42 8.00
N LEU A 44 8.59 -10.20 7.45
CA LEU A 44 7.42 -9.64 6.78
C LEU A 44 7.48 -9.85 5.25
N THR A 45 8.62 -10.27 4.73
CA THR A 45 8.79 -10.55 3.31
C THR A 45 8.14 -11.91 3.02
N PRO A 46 7.11 -11.99 2.15
CA PRO A 46 6.53 -13.28 1.79
C PRO A 46 7.65 -14.11 1.16
N GLN A 47 8.08 -15.17 1.85
CA GLN A 47 8.96 -16.15 1.21
C GLN A 47 8.21 -16.70 0.00
N LEU A 48 8.87 -16.70 -1.15
CA LEU A 48 8.41 -16.90 -2.53
C LEU A 48 7.58 -18.16 -2.84
N CYS A 49 7.04 -18.88 -1.87
CA CYS A 49 6.18 -20.03 -2.09
C CYS A 49 4.71 -19.64 -2.00
N ALA A 50 3.95 -20.00 -3.03
CA ALA A 50 2.56 -19.65 -3.35
C ALA A 50 1.48 -20.08 -2.32
N ALA A 51 1.83 -20.31 -1.07
CA ALA A 51 0.91 -20.58 0.02
C ALA A 51 1.38 -19.81 1.26
N LEU A 52 0.68 -18.72 1.59
CA LEU A 52 0.79 -18.04 2.88
C LEU A 52 0.16 -18.89 4.00
N THR A 53 0.66 -20.11 4.16
CA THR A 53 0.71 -20.71 5.47
C THR A 53 1.93 -20.09 6.16
N PHE A 54 1.72 -19.01 6.91
CA PHE A 54 2.60 -18.70 8.03
C PHE A 54 2.43 -19.84 9.04
N HIS A 55 3.03 -21.00 8.75
CA HIS A 55 3.25 -22.02 9.74
C HIS A 55 4.33 -21.46 10.66
N ILE A 56 3.89 -20.78 11.72
CA ILE A 56 4.75 -20.35 12.83
C ILE A 56 5.52 -21.56 13.41
N THR A 57 5.10 -22.79 13.10
CA THR A 57 5.73 -24.04 13.49
C THR A 57 6.79 -24.58 12.54
N ASP A 58 6.81 -24.18 11.25
CA ASP A 58 7.63 -24.87 10.23
C ASP A 58 8.83 -24.05 9.74
N SER A 59 9.06 -22.85 10.28
CA SER A 59 10.36 -22.22 10.08
C SER A 59 11.42 -23.01 10.87
N PRO A 60 12.50 -23.51 10.23
CA PRO A 60 13.52 -24.32 10.89
C PRO A 60 14.23 -23.60 12.06
N CYS A 61 14.02 -22.29 12.20
CA CYS A 61 14.24 -21.58 13.44
C CYS A 61 12.91 -21.03 13.97
N PRO A 62 12.44 -21.41 15.17
CA PRO A 62 11.38 -20.67 15.83
C PRO A 62 11.82 -19.21 15.96
N ALA A 63 11.03 -18.28 15.41
CA ALA A 63 11.32 -16.86 15.53
C ALA A 63 11.46 -16.52 17.02
N LYS A 64 12.64 -16.03 17.43
CA LYS A 64 12.86 -15.59 18.81
C LYS A 64 11.79 -14.54 19.12
N PRO A 65 11.12 -14.57 20.30
CA PRO A 65 10.12 -13.56 20.66
C PRO A 65 10.64 -12.11 20.54
N SER A 66 11.95 -11.92 20.71
CA SER A 66 12.62 -10.63 20.51
C SER A 66 12.62 -10.15 19.06
N ALA A 67 12.60 -11.05 18.07
CA ALA A 67 12.57 -10.70 16.66
C ALA A 67 11.26 -10.01 16.27
N LEU A 68 10.14 -10.36 16.92
CA LEU A 68 8.85 -9.70 16.71
C LEU A 68 8.85 -8.22 17.16
N ARG A 69 9.79 -7.84 18.04
CA ARG A 69 9.97 -6.44 18.48
C ARG A 69 10.94 -5.66 17.61
N ALA A 70 11.51 -6.25 16.56
CA ALA A 70 12.34 -5.52 15.62
C ALA A 70 11.49 -4.55 14.79
N PRO A 71 12.10 -3.46 14.25
CA PRO A 71 11.43 -2.59 13.29
C PRO A 71 10.93 -3.36 12.07
N ALA A 72 9.72 -3.05 11.60
CA ALA A 72 9.12 -3.68 10.42
C ALA A 72 9.80 -3.26 9.10
N THR A 73 10.53 -2.14 9.12
CA THR A 73 11.15 -1.51 7.95
C THR A 73 12.54 -0.99 8.30
N THR A 74 13.40 -0.90 7.29
CA THR A 74 14.70 -0.24 7.35
C THR A 74 14.82 0.76 6.18
N PRO A 75 14.92 2.09 6.43
CA PRO A 75 14.90 2.73 7.74
C PRO A 75 13.55 2.58 8.44
N SER A 76 13.56 2.64 9.77
CA SER A 76 12.35 2.51 10.59
C SER A 76 11.39 3.67 10.36
N VAL A 77 10.09 3.38 10.22
CA VAL A 77 9.06 4.40 10.07
C VAL A 77 8.04 4.35 11.22
N ALA A 78 7.45 5.50 11.57
CA ALA A 78 6.44 5.60 12.63
C ALA A 78 5.02 5.22 12.16
N LYS A 79 4.79 5.18 10.83
CA LYS A 79 3.50 4.83 10.21
C LYS A 79 3.73 3.94 8.99
N LEU A 80 2.88 2.94 8.82
CA LEU A 80 2.94 1.99 7.71
C LEU A 80 1.53 1.70 7.19
N GLU A 81 1.27 1.90 5.90
CA GLU A 81 0.04 1.45 5.25
C GLU A 81 0.26 0.08 4.62
N VAL A 82 -0.51 -0.90 5.07
CA VAL A 82 -0.56 -2.25 4.53
C VAL A 82 -1.74 -2.40 3.59
N THR A 83 -1.46 -2.82 2.35
CA THR A 83 -2.47 -3.15 1.35
C THR A 83 -2.27 -4.56 0.82
N HIS A 84 -3.36 -5.19 0.39
CA HIS A 84 -3.34 -6.49 -0.27
C HIS A 84 -3.95 -6.32 -1.66
N PRO A 85 -3.26 -6.68 -2.75
CA PRO A 85 -3.72 -6.44 -4.11
C PRO A 85 -5.10 -7.08 -4.37
N GLY A 86 -5.32 -8.29 -3.85
CA GLY A 86 -6.61 -8.98 -3.97
C GLY A 86 -7.75 -8.38 -3.14
N LEU A 87 -7.44 -7.55 -2.13
CA LEU A 87 -8.46 -6.87 -1.33
C LEU A 87 -8.51 -5.35 -1.61
N ALA A 88 -7.55 -4.80 -2.34
CA ALA A 88 -7.46 -3.38 -2.66
C ALA A 88 -8.67 -2.90 -3.46
N TYR A 89 -9.27 -3.77 -4.28
CA TYR A 89 -10.53 -3.51 -4.96
C TYR A 89 -11.68 -3.16 -3.99
N PHE A 90 -11.67 -3.73 -2.78
CA PHE A 90 -12.63 -3.43 -1.72
C PHE A 90 -12.18 -2.30 -0.80
N GLY A 91 -11.18 -1.52 -1.21
CA GLY A 91 -10.62 -0.43 -0.40
C GLY A 91 -9.93 -0.91 0.87
N TRP A 92 -9.56 -2.19 0.96
CA TRP A 92 -8.94 -2.73 2.15
C TRP A 92 -7.55 -2.17 2.36
N LYS A 93 -7.36 -1.48 3.48
CA LYS A 93 -6.11 -0.89 3.91
C LYS A 93 -5.99 -1.02 5.42
N ILE A 94 -4.77 -1.18 5.91
CA ILE A 94 -4.47 -1.13 7.34
C ILE A 94 -3.45 -0.04 7.55
N LEU A 95 -3.79 0.96 8.35
CA LEU A 95 -2.81 1.93 8.84
C LEU A 95 -2.28 1.44 10.19
N VAL A 96 -1.01 1.06 10.23
CA VAL A 96 -0.30 0.68 11.45
C VAL A 96 0.52 1.88 11.92
N THR A 97 0.32 2.29 13.17
CA THR A 97 1.08 3.38 13.80
C THR A 97 1.87 2.81 14.96
N ALA A 98 3.12 3.23 15.09
CA ALA A 98 4.01 2.82 16.17
C ALA A 98 3.42 3.17 17.54
N ALA A 99 3.29 2.20 18.45
CA ALA A 99 2.78 2.47 19.78
C ALA A 99 3.74 3.32 20.62
N ASP A 100 5.04 3.26 20.31
CA ASP A 100 6.09 4.08 20.93
C ASP A 100 6.29 5.43 20.23
N GLY A 101 5.60 5.68 19.12
CA GLY A 101 5.71 6.90 18.32
C GLY A 101 6.99 6.98 17.46
N HIS A 102 7.88 5.99 17.52
CA HIS A 102 9.18 6.02 16.84
C HIS A 102 9.26 5.03 15.69
N CYS A 103 8.93 3.76 15.93
CA CYS A 103 9.06 2.71 14.92
C CYS A 103 7.92 1.70 14.97
N VAL A 104 7.33 1.43 13.81
CA VAL A 104 6.38 0.33 13.64
C VAL A 104 7.15 -0.97 13.77
N ARG A 105 6.75 -1.81 14.71
CA ARG A 105 7.37 -3.12 14.96
C ARG A 105 6.63 -4.24 14.21
N ILE A 106 7.32 -5.36 14.02
CA ILE A 106 6.77 -6.53 13.32
C ILE A 106 5.51 -7.06 14.02
N ASP A 107 5.50 -7.13 15.35
CA ASP A 107 4.34 -7.56 16.14
C ASP A 107 3.12 -6.67 15.93
N GLU A 108 3.31 -5.36 15.83
CA GLU A 108 2.24 -4.38 15.55
C GLU A 108 1.65 -4.58 14.15
N VAL A 109 2.49 -4.84 13.14
CA VAL A 109 2.05 -5.13 11.77
C VAL A 109 1.23 -6.42 11.74
N LEU A 110 1.75 -7.51 12.31
CA LEU A 110 1.06 -8.80 12.34
C LEU A 110 -0.25 -8.71 13.11
N LYS A 111 -0.28 -7.99 14.23
CA LYS A 111 -1.49 -7.72 15.00
C LYS A 111 -2.50 -6.93 14.16
N GLY A 112 -2.07 -5.89 13.46
CA GLY A 112 -2.92 -5.09 12.57
C GLY A 112 -3.54 -5.90 11.42
N ILE A 113 -2.73 -6.77 10.80
CA ILE A 113 -3.20 -7.71 9.76
C ILE A 113 -4.24 -8.66 10.34
N TYR A 114 -3.92 -9.31 11.46
CA TYR A 114 -4.82 -10.26 12.09
C TYR A 114 -6.16 -9.63 12.50
N THR A 115 -6.14 -8.48 13.16
CA THR A 115 -7.37 -7.81 13.61
C THR A 115 -8.21 -7.35 12.43
N SER A 116 -7.60 -6.77 11.40
CA SER A 116 -8.31 -6.30 10.20
C SER A 116 -8.93 -7.45 9.41
N LEU A 117 -8.22 -8.56 9.20
CA LEU A 117 -8.75 -9.73 8.50
C LEU A 117 -9.90 -10.41 9.27
N ARG A 118 -9.97 -10.22 10.59
CA ARG A 118 -11.05 -10.75 11.43
C ARG A 118 -12.30 -9.87 11.47
N GLN A 119 -12.26 -8.68 10.88
CA GLN A 119 -13.44 -7.81 10.78
C GLN A 119 -14.50 -8.43 9.86
N GLY A 120 -15.77 -8.12 10.15
CA GLY A 120 -16.90 -8.54 9.35
C GLY A 120 -16.88 -7.94 7.94
N VAL A 121 -17.49 -8.65 7.00
CA VAL A 121 -17.75 -8.16 5.64
C VAL A 121 -19.21 -7.74 5.56
N ASP A 122 -19.45 -6.54 5.05
CA ASP A 122 -20.78 -6.01 4.81
C ASP A 122 -21.47 -6.74 3.65
N SER A 123 -22.79 -6.75 3.67
CA SER A 123 -23.57 -7.44 2.65
C SER A 123 -23.34 -6.87 1.25
N GLU A 124 -23.18 -5.56 1.11
CA GLU A 124 -22.95 -4.92 -0.19
C GLU A 124 -21.64 -5.43 -0.84
N THR A 125 -20.54 -5.44 -0.07
CA THR A 125 -19.27 -6.02 -0.53
C THR A 125 -19.44 -7.46 -0.99
N PHE A 126 -20.16 -8.32 -0.25
CA PHE A 126 -20.38 -9.70 -0.66
C PHE A 126 -21.21 -9.82 -1.96
N HIS A 127 -22.26 -9.02 -2.10
CA HIS A 127 -23.11 -9.05 -3.31
C HIS A 127 -22.44 -8.40 -4.53
N SER A 128 -21.40 -7.59 -4.33
CA SER A 128 -20.58 -7.05 -5.42
C SER A 128 -19.65 -8.09 -6.07
N LEU A 129 -19.50 -9.27 -5.45
CA LEU A 129 -18.63 -10.33 -5.95
C LEU A 129 -19.21 -11.02 -7.19
N ARG A 130 -18.32 -11.45 -8.10
CA ARG A 130 -18.72 -12.36 -9.19
C ARG A 130 -19.15 -13.70 -8.62
N SER A 131 -20.03 -14.42 -9.31
CA SER A 131 -20.61 -15.69 -8.83
C SER A 131 -19.57 -16.73 -8.39
N HIS A 132 -18.45 -16.85 -9.12
CA HIS A 132 -17.36 -17.77 -8.74
C HIS A 132 -16.60 -17.32 -7.48
N GLN A 133 -16.41 -16.01 -7.29
CA GLN A 133 -15.77 -15.45 -6.09
C GLN A 133 -16.68 -15.66 -4.88
N ALA A 134 -17.97 -15.34 -5.02
CA ALA A 134 -18.96 -15.55 -3.97
C ALA A 134 -18.98 -17.02 -3.50
N ALA A 135 -18.98 -17.98 -4.44
CA ALA A 135 -18.91 -19.40 -4.11
C ALA A 135 -17.63 -19.78 -3.32
N ASN A 136 -16.47 -19.23 -3.70
CA ASN A 136 -15.21 -19.44 -2.98
C ASN A 136 -15.25 -18.83 -1.57
N VAL A 137 -15.77 -17.61 -1.42
CA VAL A 137 -15.94 -16.95 -0.12
C VAL A 137 -16.87 -17.77 0.78
N THR A 138 -17.99 -18.24 0.24
CA THR A 138 -18.94 -19.10 0.98
C THR A 138 -18.27 -20.39 1.44
N LYS A 139 -17.48 -21.04 0.57
CA LYS A 139 -16.72 -22.25 0.93
C LYS A 139 -15.71 -21.98 2.05
N ALA A 140 -14.98 -20.88 1.98
CA ALA A 140 -14.01 -20.48 3.00
C ALA A 140 -14.69 -20.19 4.35
N PHE A 141 -15.80 -19.47 4.34
CA PHE A 141 -16.64 -19.24 5.50
C PHE A 141 -17.10 -20.54 6.14
N GLN A 142 -17.67 -21.45 5.35
CA GLN A 142 -18.14 -22.77 5.82
C GLN A 142 -17.00 -23.58 6.43
N THR A 143 -15.80 -23.53 5.84
CA THR A 143 -14.61 -24.21 6.36
C THR A 143 -14.19 -23.62 7.71
N ARG A 144 -14.17 -22.29 7.84
CA ARG A 144 -13.86 -21.60 9.10
C ARG A 144 -14.90 -21.90 10.18
N SER A 145 -16.19 -21.85 9.84
CA SER A 145 -17.29 -22.02 10.79
C SER A 145 -17.41 -23.45 11.30
N ARG A 146 -17.04 -24.45 10.48
CA ARG A 146 -17.07 -25.87 10.88
C ARG A 146 -16.00 -26.21 11.92
N ASN A 147 -14.85 -25.54 11.86
CA ASN A 147 -13.69 -25.90 12.69
C ASN A 147 -13.68 -25.25 14.08
N ARG A 148 -14.64 -24.35 14.39
CA ARG A 148 -14.65 -23.60 15.66
C ARG A 148 -16.07 -23.25 16.09
N ASP A 149 -16.40 -23.60 17.32
CA ASP A 149 -17.68 -23.25 17.94
C ASP A 149 -17.89 -21.72 17.98
N GLY A 150 -19.10 -21.29 17.63
CA GLY A 150 -19.50 -19.88 17.63
C GLY A 150 -18.94 -19.02 16.49
N GLU A 151 -18.10 -19.54 15.59
CA GLU A 151 -17.64 -18.78 14.41
C GLU A 151 -18.76 -18.60 13.36
N ALA A 152 -19.73 -19.52 13.29
CA ALA A 152 -20.90 -19.43 12.40
C ALA A 152 -21.73 -18.16 12.68
N ASN A 153 -21.90 -17.82 13.96
CA ASN A 153 -22.72 -16.66 14.38
C ASN A 153 -22.02 -15.32 14.13
N LYS A 154 -20.74 -15.31 13.74
CA LYS A 154 -19.96 -14.09 13.50
C LYS A 154 -20.03 -13.61 12.04
N GLY A 155 -20.76 -14.33 11.18
CA GLY A 155 -20.90 -14.00 9.77
C GLY A 155 -19.59 -14.07 8.97
N LEU A 156 -19.63 -13.53 7.76
CA LEU A 156 -18.48 -13.45 6.86
C LEU A 156 -17.42 -12.50 7.40
N LYS A 157 -16.15 -12.88 7.28
CA LYS A 157 -15.00 -12.08 7.67
C LYS A 157 -14.11 -11.81 6.47
N ARG A 158 -13.32 -10.74 6.53
CA ARG A 158 -12.42 -10.35 5.43
C ARG A 158 -11.40 -11.43 5.08
N VAL A 159 -10.99 -12.25 6.05
CA VAL A 159 -10.16 -13.44 5.81
C VAL A 159 -10.79 -14.43 4.82
N ASP A 160 -12.13 -14.52 4.77
CA ASP A 160 -12.83 -15.40 3.84
C ASP A 160 -12.71 -14.85 2.39
N LEU A 161 -12.59 -13.53 2.21
CA LEU A 161 -12.38 -12.88 0.90
C LEU A 161 -11.01 -13.18 0.31
N VAL A 162 -9.96 -13.30 1.14
CA VAL A 162 -8.57 -13.53 0.69
C VAL A 162 -8.46 -14.82 -0.13
N THR A 163 -9.18 -15.85 0.27
CA THR A 163 -9.17 -17.17 -0.41
C THR A 163 -9.90 -17.18 -1.76
N SER A 164 -10.74 -16.18 -2.01
CA SER A 164 -11.55 -16.10 -3.23
C SER A 164 -10.85 -15.42 -4.38
N VAL A 165 -9.75 -14.73 -4.10
CA VAL A 165 -8.92 -14.08 -5.11
C VAL A 165 -8.15 -15.19 -5.81
N PRO A 166 -8.39 -15.45 -7.11
CA PRO A 166 -7.53 -16.35 -7.85
C PRO A 166 -6.12 -15.76 -7.79
N ILE A 167 -5.21 -16.47 -7.13
CA ILE A 167 -3.79 -16.25 -7.33
C ILE A 167 -3.58 -16.69 -8.78
N ASP A 168 -3.50 -15.71 -9.69
CA ASP A 168 -3.12 -15.95 -11.08
C ASP A 168 -1.76 -16.65 -11.07
N THR A 169 -1.82 -17.98 -11.03
CA THR A 169 -0.67 -18.89 -11.14
C THR A 169 -0.19 -18.96 -12.58
N THR A 170 -0.97 -18.40 -13.50
CA THR A 170 -0.56 -18.04 -14.85
C THR A 170 -0.01 -16.62 -14.76
N GLY A 171 1.31 -16.44 -14.88
CA GLY A 171 1.98 -15.14 -14.79
C GLY A 171 1.62 -14.14 -15.91
N ASN A 172 0.35 -13.88 -16.15
CA ASN A 172 -0.13 -12.98 -17.18
C ASN A 172 -1.49 -12.37 -16.81
N ASN A 173 -1.45 -11.05 -16.63
CA ASN A 173 -2.51 -10.07 -16.86
C ASN A 173 -3.34 -9.56 -15.67
N TYR A 174 -2.66 -8.81 -14.80
CA TYR A 174 -3.09 -7.41 -14.60
C TYR A 174 -2.69 -6.61 -15.85
N ARG A 175 -3.35 -6.88 -16.98
CA ARG A 175 -3.35 -5.97 -18.13
C ARG A 175 -4.26 -4.82 -17.72
N THR A 176 -3.71 -3.94 -16.91
CA THR A 176 -4.12 -2.55 -16.81
C THR A 176 -4.38 -2.09 -18.24
N ARG A 177 -5.61 -1.69 -18.53
CA ARG A 177 -5.93 -0.97 -19.75
C ARG A 177 -5.19 0.37 -19.72
N PHE A 178 -3.91 0.36 -20.08
CA PHE A 178 -3.29 1.47 -20.78
C PHE A 178 -3.17 1.04 -22.23
N ALA A 179 -3.97 1.68 -23.07
CA ALA A 179 -3.81 1.62 -24.52
C ALA A 179 -2.46 2.24 -24.87
N GLY A 180 -1.59 1.46 -25.52
CA GLY A 180 -0.28 1.91 -25.98
C GLY A 180 0.53 0.73 -26.48
N LEU A 181 0.77 0.70 -27.79
CA LEU A 181 1.41 -0.36 -28.58
C LEU A 181 2.85 -0.69 -28.12
N VAL A 182 3.29 -1.93 -28.41
CA VAL A 182 4.64 -2.40 -28.85
C VAL A 182 4.98 -3.80 -28.25
N PRO A 183 5.68 -4.70 -28.99
CA PRO A 183 5.54 -6.14 -28.83
C PRO A 183 6.61 -6.81 -27.94
N VAL A 184 6.24 -8.05 -27.61
CA VAL A 184 6.87 -9.11 -26.82
C VAL A 184 8.37 -9.29 -27.05
N LEU A 185 9.14 -9.34 -25.95
CA LEU A 185 10.41 -10.06 -25.88
C LEU A 185 10.55 -10.72 -24.50
N SER A 186 10.62 -12.05 -24.53
CA SER A 186 10.75 -12.97 -23.40
C SER A 186 11.95 -12.64 -22.50
N LYS A 187 11.69 -12.35 -21.22
CA LYS A 187 12.65 -12.38 -20.12
C LYS A 187 11.94 -12.90 -18.86
N SER A 188 12.64 -13.73 -18.09
CA SER A 188 12.22 -14.29 -16.79
C SER A 188 11.48 -13.24 -15.94
N GLN A 189 10.21 -13.47 -15.68
CA GLN A 189 9.35 -12.49 -15.02
C GLN A 189 9.60 -12.46 -13.50
N PRO A 190 9.71 -11.26 -12.90
CA PRO A 190 9.71 -11.11 -11.46
C PRO A 190 8.32 -11.46 -10.90
N SER A 191 8.30 -12.30 -9.87
CA SER A 191 7.10 -12.62 -9.09
C SER A 191 6.50 -11.35 -8.48
N VAL A 192 5.22 -11.09 -8.73
CA VAL A 192 4.51 -9.95 -8.14
C VAL A 192 4.30 -10.21 -6.64
N PRO A 193 4.66 -9.25 -5.75
CA PRO A 193 4.50 -9.44 -4.31
C PRO A 193 3.01 -9.52 -3.91
N LEU A 194 2.71 -10.41 -2.96
CA LEU A 194 1.35 -10.64 -2.42
C LEU A 194 0.79 -9.46 -1.61
N TYR A 195 1.60 -8.46 -1.29
CA TYR A 195 1.20 -7.26 -0.56
C TYR A 195 2.00 -6.06 -1.08
N GLU A 196 1.38 -4.88 -1.08
CA GLU A 196 2.06 -3.62 -1.36
C GLU A 196 2.06 -2.80 -0.06
N LEU A 197 3.25 -2.44 0.41
CA LEU A 197 3.44 -1.61 1.60
C LEU A 197 3.81 -0.20 1.16
N LYS A 198 3.00 0.78 1.57
CA LYS A 198 3.25 2.19 1.27
C LYS A 198 3.67 2.91 2.55
N LEU A 199 4.77 3.64 2.43
CA LEU A 199 5.17 4.61 3.44
C LEU A 199 4.27 5.84 3.29
N ILE A 200 3.70 6.29 4.41
CA ILE A 200 2.88 7.51 4.48
C ILE A 200 3.56 8.51 5.41
#